data_AF-A0A6J5JI00-F1
#
_entry.id   AF-A0A6J5JI00-F1
#
_cell.length_a   1.000
_cell.length_b   1.000
_cell.length_c   1.000
_cell.angle_alpha   90.00
_cell.angle_beta   90.00
_cell.angle_gamma   90.00
#
_symmetry.space_group_name_H-M   'P 1'
#
loop_
_entity.id
_entity.type
_entity.pdbx_description
1 polymer ?
#
loop_
_entity_poly.entity_id
_entity_poly.type
_entity_poly.pdbx_seq_one_letter_code
_entity_poly.pdbx_strand_id
1 'polypeptide(L)'
;MDRSSLVWAGVPHSSDGVVFQIRVGPGLQRFHIARLILERACDLERLASDARQLECFYEHLTPILAVARKTRSKAKADTVSLNVSDFVRTGSARGEQGAWAAMR
;
A
#
# COMPACT_ATOMS: atom_id res chain seq x y z
N MET A 1 2.12 -13.11 4.92
CA MET A 1 2.68 -12.20 3.88
C MET A 1 3.95 -11.59 4.43
N ASP A 2 5.02 -11.64 3.65
CA ASP A 2 6.40 -11.42 4.12
C ASP A 2 6.79 -9.93 3.95
N ARG A 3 6.84 -9.20 5.07
CA ARG A 3 7.26 -7.77 5.10
C ARG A 3 8.69 -7.58 4.57
N SER A 4 9.48 -8.63 4.51
CA SER A 4 10.90 -8.67 4.09
C SER A 4 11.13 -8.38 2.60
N SER A 5 10.06 -8.05 1.87
CA SER A 5 10.13 -7.62 0.47
C SER A 5 10.37 -6.12 0.29
N LEU A 6 10.00 -5.31 1.29
CA LEU A 6 10.19 -3.86 1.25
C LEU A 6 11.67 -3.54 1.49
N VAL A 7 12.25 -2.69 0.64
CA VAL A 7 13.63 -2.23 0.76
C VAL A 7 13.68 -0.87 1.45
N TRP A 8 12.87 0.08 0.97
CA TRP A 8 12.72 1.40 1.57
C TRP A 8 11.38 2.02 1.17
N ALA A 9 10.93 3.00 1.94
CA ALA A 9 9.79 3.86 1.64
C ALA A 9 10.07 5.28 2.14
N GLY A 10 9.52 6.27 1.46
CA GLY A 10 9.65 7.68 1.83
C GLY A 10 8.64 8.56 1.12
N VAL A 11 8.40 9.73 1.68
CA VAL A 11 7.55 10.75 1.06
C VAL A 11 8.42 11.64 0.17
N PRO A 12 8.09 11.79 -1.13
CA PRO A 12 8.84 12.67 -2.02
C PRO A 12 8.65 14.14 -1.63
N HIS A 13 9.53 15.04 -2.10
CA HIS A 13 9.44 16.48 -1.84
C HIS A 13 8.13 17.13 -2.30
N SER A 14 7.43 16.52 -3.25
CA SER A 14 6.09 16.92 -3.70
C SER A 14 4.98 16.65 -2.68
N SER A 15 5.26 15.84 -1.65
CA SER A 15 4.30 15.43 -0.63
C SER A 15 3.01 14.83 -1.24
N ASP A 16 3.10 14.23 -2.43
CA ASP A 16 1.94 13.74 -3.20
C ASP A 16 1.64 12.26 -2.97
N GLY A 17 2.27 11.64 -1.96
CA GLY A 17 2.09 10.25 -1.60
C GLY A 17 3.34 9.62 -0.98
N VAL A 18 3.52 8.32 -1.21
CA VAL A 18 4.69 7.56 -0.77
C VAL A 18 5.35 6.89 -1.96
N VAL A 19 6.65 7.09 -2.10
CA VAL A 19 7.49 6.32 -3.02
C VAL A 19 8.16 5.21 -2.23
N PHE A 20 8.13 4.00 -2.77
CA PHE A 20 8.72 2.84 -2.10
C PHE A 20 9.34 1.88 -3.11
N GLN A 21 10.24 1.03 -2.63
CA GLN A 21 10.91 0.04 -3.43
C GLN A 21 10.77 -1.34 -2.82
N ILE A 22 10.47 -2.33 -3.66
CA ILE A 22 10.33 -3.72 -3.25
C ILE A 22 11.21 -4.62 -4.12
N ARG A 23 11.54 -5.81 -3.58
CA ARG A 23 12.17 -6.87 -4.36
C ARG A 23 11.13 -7.60 -5.22
N VAL A 24 11.32 -7.59 -6.55
CA VAL A 24 10.50 -8.29 -7.54
C VAL A 24 11.39 -9.24 -8.34
N GLY A 25 11.26 -10.54 -8.08
CA GLY A 25 12.15 -11.56 -8.66
C GLY A 25 13.62 -11.27 -8.31
N PRO A 26 14.54 -11.25 -9.29
CA PRO A 26 15.94 -10.95 -9.03
C PRO A 26 16.22 -9.44 -8.87
N GLY A 27 15.25 -8.56 -9.13
CA GLY A 27 15.47 -7.11 -9.21
C GLY A 27 14.71 -6.29 -8.17
N LEU A 28 14.92 -4.97 -8.24
CA LEU A 28 14.27 -3.97 -7.40
C LEU A 28 13.34 -3.11 -8.26
N GLN A 29 12.08 -2.96 -7.85
CA GLN A 29 11.10 -2.13 -8.55
C GLN A 29 10.67 -0.97 -7.65
N ARG A 30 10.70 0.25 -8.19
CA ARG A 30 10.14 1.44 -7.53
C ARG A 30 8.66 1.60 -7.87
N PHE A 31 7.90 2.01 -6.88
CA PHE A 31 6.48 2.29 -6.97
C PHE A 31 6.16 3.63 -6.33
N HIS A 32 5.05 4.22 -6.78
CA HIS A 32 4.44 5.39 -6.16
C HIS A 32 2.99 5.06 -5.82
N ILE A 33 2.60 5.29 -4.55
CA ILE A 33 1.20 5.30 -4.13
C ILE A 33 0.82 6.75 -3.82
N ALA A 34 -0.09 7.30 -4.63
CA ALA A 34 -0.52 8.68 -4.47
C ALA A 34 -1.28 8.88 -3.15
N ARG A 35 -1.18 10.08 -2.57
CA ARG A 35 -1.90 10.49 -1.36
C ARG A 35 -3.39 10.23 -1.47
N LEU A 36 -3.99 10.51 -2.64
CA LEU A 36 -5.40 10.25 -2.89
C LEU A 36 -5.78 8.76 -2.70
N ILE A 37 -4.88 7.84 -3.01
CA ILE A 37 -5.12 6.40 -2.80
C ILE A 37 -5.05 6.08 -1.31
N LEU A 38 -4.08 6.65 -0.58
CA LEU A 38 -3.99 6.50 0.88
C LEU A 38 -5.26 7.03 1.56
N GLU A 39 -5.78 8.18 1.12
CA GLU A 39 -7.01 8.77 1.66
C GLU A 39 -8.25 7.91 1.37
N ARG A 40 -8.33 7.29 0.19
CA ARG A 40 -9.53 6.57 -0.27
C ARG A 40 -9.56 5.09 0.09
N ALA A 41 -8.40 4.46 0.18
CA ALA A 41 -8.27 3.01 0.31
C ALA A 41 -7.54 2.58 1.59
N CYS A 42 -6.90 3.51 2.30
CA CYS A 42 -6.14 3.25 3.53
C CYS A 42 -6.57 4.18 4.67
N ASP A 43 -7.74 4.81 4.54
CA ASP A 43 -8.37 5.68 5.54
C ASP A 43 -7.46 6.81 6.08
N LEU A 44 -6.50 7.30 5.28
CA LEU A 44 -5.68 8.45 5.64
C LEU A 44 -6.55 9.72 5.74
N GLU A 45 -6.32 10.54 6.76
CA GLU A 45 -7.02 11.83 6.88
C GLU A 45 -6.64 12.79 5.74
N ARG A 46 -7.60 13.63 5.32
CA ARG A 46 -7.31 14.69 4.34
C ARG A 46 -6.26 15.66 4.90
N LEU A 47 -5.35 16.10 4.03
CA LEU A 47 -4.26 17.03 4.37
C LEU A 47 -3.32 16.51 5.48
N ALA A 48 -3.23 15.18 5.63
CA ALA A 48 -2.28 14.56 6.55
C ALA A 48 -0.83 14.98 6.25
N SER A 49 -0.03 15.08 7.30
CA SER A 49 1.39 15.39 7.22
C SER A 49 2.17 14.30 6.47
N ASP A 50 3.39 14.60 6.07
CA ASP A 50 4.27 13.61 5.42
C ASP A 50 4.60 12.44 6.36
N ALA A 51 4.82 12.71 7.64
CA ALA A 51 4.99 11.65 8.64
C ALA A 51 3.74 10.75 8.71
N ARG A 52 2.54 11.34 8.75
CA ARG A 52 1.29 10.57 8.84
C ARG A 52 1.00 9.77 7.57
N GLN A 53 1.34 10.29 6.39
CA GLN A 53 1.28 9.52 5.14
C GLN A 53 2.16 8.27 5.19
N LEU A 54 3.38 8.42 5.70
CA LEU A 54 4.31 7.31 5.81
C LEU A 54 3.86 6.29 6.87
N GLU A 55 3.31 6.74 7.99
CA GLU A 55 2.69 5.88 9.01
C GLU A 55 1.54 5.06 8.42
N CYS A 56 0.59 5.72 7.74
CA CYS A 56 -0.55 5.05 7.09
C CYS A 56 -0.08 4.00 6.07
N PHE A 57 0.98 4.28 5.30
CA PHE A 57 1.60 3.31 4.41
C PHE A 57 2.09 2.07 5.16
N TYR A 58 2.75 2.24 6.32
CA TYR A 58 3.22 1.11 7.12
C TYR A 58 2.08 0.34 7.81
N GLU A 59 1.03 1.02 8.27
CA GLU A 59 -0.20 0.41 8.79
C GLU A 59 -0.86 -0.50 7.73
N HIS A 60 -0.81 -0.10 6.45
CA HIS A 60 -1.39 -0.81 5.32
C HIS A 60 -0.34 -1.53 4.44
N LEU A 61 0.84 -1.81 4.98
CA LEU A 61 1.97 -2.29 4.19
C LEU A 61 1.64 -3.57 3.41
N THR A 62 1.02 -4.53 4.10
CA THR A 62 0.73 -5.86 3.55
C THR A 62 -0.14 -5.81 2.28
N PRO A 63 -1.34 -5.18 2.28
CA PRO A 63 -2.14 -5.06 1.07
C PRO A 63 -1.46 -4.23 -0.02
N ILE A 64 -0.71 -3.17 0.32
CA ILE A 64 0.02 -2.36 -0.67
C ILE A 64 1.10 -3.18 -1.38
N LEU A 65 1.89 -3.98 -0.65
CA LEU A 65 2.91 -4.85 -1.24
C LEU A 65 2.29 -5.94 -2.13
N ALA A 66 1.12 -6.46 -1.76
CA ALA A 66 0.39 -7.44 -2.56
C ALA A 66 -0.05 -6.85 -3.92
N VAL A 67 -0.62 -5.64 -3.90
CA VAL A 67 -0.98 -4.90 -5.10
C VAL A 67 0.25 -4.63 -5.97
N ALA A 68 1.33 -4.09 -5.40
CA ALA A 68 2.54 -3.76 -6.15
C ALA A 68 3.14 -4.99 -6.88
N ARG A 69 3.19 -6.14 -6.22
CA ARG A 69 3.64 -7.41 -6.81
C ARG A 69 2.73 -7.90 -7.93
N LYS A 70 1.42 -7.66 -7.82
CA LYS A 70 0.46 -7.98 -8.88
C LYS A 70 0.63 -7.06 -10.09
N THR A 71 0.90 -5.77 -9.86
CA THR A 71 1.08 -4.76 -10.91
C THR A 71 2.36 -4.99 -11.73
N ARG A 72 3.45 -5.47 -11.10
CA ARG A 72 4.68 -5.83 -11.81
C ARG A 72 5.26 -7.16 -11.32
N SER A 73 5.30 -8.13 -12.23
CA SER A 73 5.94 -9.43 -12.02
C SER A 73 7.44 -9.46 -12.37
N LYS A 74 7.95 -8.43 -13.07
CA LYS A 74 9.37 -8.25 -13.43
C LYS A 74 9.80 -6.82 -13.12
N ALA A 75 10.96 -6.67 -12.49
CA ALA A 75 11.53 -5.38 -12.15
C ALA A 75 12.04 -4.62 -13.38
N LYS A 76 11.89 -3.30 -13.34
CA LYS A 76 12.37 -2.33 -14.33
C LYS A 76 12.85 -1.06 -13.60
N ALA A 77 13.55 -0.19 -14.33
CA ALA A 77 14.11 1.06 -13.79
C ALA A 77 13.06 2.18 -13.61
N ASP A 78 11.85 2.00 -14.15
CA ASP A 78 10.74 2.95 -14.04
C ASP A 78 10.20 3.04 -12.61
N THR A 79 9.46 4.12 -12.33
CA THR A 79 8.63 4.22 -11.13
C THR A 79 7.20 3.95 -11.54
N VAL A 80 6.56 2.96 -10.94
CA VAL A 80 5.21 2.54 -11.30
C VAL A 80 4.19 3.13 -10.34
N SER A 81 3.24 3.91 -10.86
CA SER A 81 2.12 4.42 -10.07
C SER A 81 1.10 3.31 -9.83
N LEU A 82 0.70 3.11 -8.57
CA LEU A 82 -0.45 2.27 -8.24
C LEU A 82 -1.75 3.01 -8.55
N ASN A 83 -2.81 2.28 -8.89
CA ASN A 83 -4.13 2.85 -9.17
C ASN A 83 -5.10 2.54 -8.03
N VAL A 84 -6.02 3.45 -7.74
CA VAL A 84 -7.08 3.24 -6.74
C VAL A 84 -7.88 1.96 -7.00
N SER A 85 -8.12 1.61 -8.27
CA SER A 85 -8.85 0.42 -8.69
C SER A 85 -8.17 -0.88 -8.26
N ASP A 86 -6.85 -0.85 -8.05
CA ASP A 86 -6.10 -2.02 -7.61
C ASP A 86 -6.41 -2.41 -6.15
N PHE A 87 -6.95 -1.47 -5.36
CA PHE A 87 -7.28 -1.64 -3.95
C PHE A 87 -8.76 -1.97 -3.69
N VAL A 88 -9.62 -1.82 -4.70
CA VAL A 88 -11.08 -2.06 -4.56
C VAL A 88 -11.42 -3.55 -4.36
N ARG A 89 -10.49 -4.47 -4.63
CA ARG A 89 -10.74 -5.92 -4.55
C ARG A 89 -10.31 -6.61 -3.25
N THR A 90 -9.71 -5.90 -2.29
CA THR A 90 -9.32 -6.48 -0.99
C THR A 90 -10.43 -6.49 0.06
N GLY A 91 -11.62 -5.99 -0.26
CA GLY A 91 -12.82 -6.02 0.58
C GLY A 91 -13.58 -7.35 0.56
N SER A 92 -12.89 -8.48 0.80
CA SER A 92 -13.56 -9.77 1.06
C SER A 92 -12.72 -10.64 2.01
N ALA A 93 -12.37 -10.08 3.18
CA ALA A 93 -11.95 -10.85 4.34
C ALA A 93 -12.32 -10.16 5.66
N ARG A 94 -13.30 -9.25 5.64
CA ARG A 94 -13.91 -8.66 6.86
C ARG A 94 -15.34 -9.17 7.07
N GLY A 95 -15.60 -10.38 6.60
CA GLY A 95 -16.88 -11.08 6.75
C GLY A 95 -16.74 -12.32 7.61
N GLU A 96 -16.00 -12.27 8.73
CA GLU A 96 -15.91 -13.40 9.68
C GLU A 96 -15.43 -12.97 11.08
N GLN A 97 -15.80 -11.75 11.52
CA GLN A 97 -15.92 -11.41 12.95
C GLN A 97 -17.38 -11.07 13.23
N GLY A 98 -18.26 -11.98 12.81
CA GLY A 98 -19.69 -11.99 13.08
C GLY A 98 -20.06 -13.30 13.77
N ALA A 99 -19.35 -13.64 14.85
CA ALA A 99 -19.74 -14.70 15.77
C ALA A 99 -19.11 -14.33 17.12
N TRP A 100 -19.82 -14.55 18.22
CA TRP A 100 -19.48 -14.19 19.61
C TRP A 100 -20.13 -12.92 20.19
N ALA A 101 -21.15 -12.36 19.53
CA ALA A 101 -22.09 -11.46 20.20
C ALA A 101 -23.54 -11.89 19.98
N ALA A 102 -23.84 -13.17 20.26
CA ALA A 102 -25.21 -13.65 20.46
C ALA A 102 -25.20 -15.10 20.96
N MET A 103 -24.91 -15.30 22.26
CA MET A 103 -25.62 -16.34 23.01
C MET A 103 -25.52 -16.05 24.50
N ARG A 104 -26.63 -15.47 25.01
CA ARG A 104 -27.23 -15.59 26.34
C ARG A 104 -26.33 -15.49 27.57
#